data_AF-A0A8E0WSM0-F1
#
_entry.id   AF-A0A8E0WSM0-F1
#
_cell.length_a   1.000
_cell.length_b   1.000
_cell.length_c   1.000
_cell.angle_alpha   90.00
_cell.angle_beta   90.00
_cell.angle_gamma   90.00
#
_symmetry.space_group_name_H-M   'P 1'
#
loop_
_entity.id
_entity.type
_entity.pdbx_description
1 polymer ?
#
loop_
_entity_poly.entity_id
_entity_poly.type
_entity_poly.pdbx_seq_one_letter_code
_entity_poly.pdbx_strand_id
1 'polypeptide(L)'
;MPFSAIDTLPNPPQRDGDPDSFADLADIFVVAMQTFSEQLNVFKTELETAAALIAAAPAYADPGLKALAGLTPAADKLAYFTGTTTSALTTLTSFARSLLDDADAAAARTTLNVDVAGTAAVAIASHLAAGDPHAQYLLKSAVSSFIMGLLDDADAGAARTTLGAQAGLSFTSNANGMAVGIPIEGSTYYLQMVTGSSFTTTEGTTSLTWPVTFPTACLWALPGTKIASSGIAADMAYQLVGTPGAASVTLQMQRYGGGDWTDGIAPIVIGFGN
;
A
#
# COMPACT_ATOMS: atom_id res chain seq x y z
N MET A 1 -23.99 46.59 -66.07
CA MET A 1 -22.84 47.50 -65.92
C MET A 1 -23.30 48.86 -66.39
N PRO A 2 -23.29 49.90 -65.55
CA PRO A 2 -23.32 51.28 -66.06
C PRO A 2 -22.18 51.48 -67.07
N PHE A 3 -22.31 52.46 -67.97
CA PHE A 3 -21.37 52.72 -69.10
C PHE A 3 -21.46 51.77 -70.30
N SER A 4 -22.29 50.72 -70.29
CA SER A 4 -22.43 49.80 -71.45
C SER A 4 -23.08 50.41 -72.71
N ALA A 5 -23.50 51.67 -72.67
CA ALA A 5 -24.07 52.41 -73.81
C ALA A 5 -23.21 53.62 -74.23
N ILE A 6 -22.01 53.78 -73.67
CA ILE A 6 -21.11 54.92 -73.94
C ILE A 6 -19.76 54.36 -74.43
N ASP A 7 -19.80 53.63 -75.55
CA ASP A 7 -18.59 53.04 -76.15
C ASP A 7 -17.76 54.11 -76.91
N THR A 8 -18.40 55.21 -77.34
CA THR A 8 -17.76 56.47 -77.71
C THR A 8 -18.63 57.66 -77.27
N LEU A 9 -18.00 58.68 -76.67
CA LEU A 9 -18.65 59.98 -76.49
C LEU A 9 -18.52 60.79 -77.80
N PRO A 10 -19.54 61.57 -78.21
CA PRO A 10 -19.41 62.48 -79.35
C PRO A 10 -18.27 63.48 -79.10
N ASN A 11 -17.50 63.79 -80.14
CA ASN A 11 -16.55 64.90 -80.07
C ASN A 11 -17.32 66.23 -79.91
N PRO A 12 -16.80 67.20 -79.15
CA PRO A 12 -17.38 68.53 -79.09
C PRO A 12 -17.46 69.17 -80.48
N PRO A 13 -18.60 69.79 -80.86
CA PRO A 13 -18.78 70.35 -82.20
C PRO A 13 -17.75 71.46 -82.49
N GLN A 14 -17.21 71.45 -83.70
CA GLN A 14 -16.26 72.46 -84.18
C GLN A 14 -17.02 73.56 -84.96
N ARG A 15 -16.53 74.80 -84.88
CA ARG A 15 -17.18 75.99 -85.48
C ARG A 15 -16.76 76.26 -86.94
N ASP A 16 -16.29 75.22 -87.63
CA ASP A 16 -15.71 75.27 -88.98
C ASP A 16 -16.70 74.85 -90.09
N GLY A 17 -17.87 74.33 -89.73
CA GLY A 17 -18.96 73.96 -90.65
C GLY A 17 -20.10 74.99 -90.74
N ASP A 18 -21.22 74.53 -91.31
CA ASP A 18 -22.47 75.30 -91.41
C ASP A 18 -23.14 75.50 -90.02
N PRO A 19 -23.78 76.65 -89.73
CA PRO A 19 -24.38 76.93 -88.43
C PRO A 19 -25.43 75.92 -87.97
N ASP A 20 -26.25 75.38 -88.88
CA ASP A 20 -27.31 74.44 -88.51
C ASP A 20 -26.70 73.08 -88.14
N SER A 21 -25.65 72.65 -88.87
CA SER A 21 -24.87 71.45 -88.53
C SER A 21 -24.14 71.57 -87.19
N PHE A 22 -23.76 72.78 -86.75
CA PHE A 22 -23.18 72.99 -85.43
C PHE A 22 -24.23 72.80 -84.33
N ALA A 23 -25.47 73.28 -84.55
CA ALA A 23 -26.56 73.13 -83.60
C ALA A 23 -26.95 71.66 -83.40
N ASP A 24 -27.15 70.91 -84.48
CA ASP A 24 -27.48 69.48 -84.42
C ASP A 24 -26.41 68.67 -83.66
N LEU A 25 -25.13 68.94 -83.91
CA LEU A 25 -24.02 68.27 -83.21
C LEU A 25 -23.90 68.71 -81.74
N ALA A 26 -24.23 69.96 -81.42
CA ALA A 26 -24.28 70.45 -80.04
C ALA A 26 -25.39 69.75 -79.24
N ASP A 27 -26.58 69.60 -79.81
CA ASP A 27 -27.69 68.90 -79.18
C ASP A 27 -27.35 67.41 -78.95
N ILE A 28 -26.75 66.73 -79.93
CA ILE A 28 -26.25 65.35 -79.77
C ILE A 28 -25.22 65.25 -78.63
N PHE A 29 -24.27 66.19 -78.56
CA PHE A 29 -23.26 66.22 -77.50
C PHE A 29 -23.89 66.46 -76.11
N VAL A 30 -24.86 67.38 -76.00
CA VAL A 30 -25.57 67.68 -74.76
C VAL A 30 -26.37 66.47 -74.27
N VAL A 31 -27.08 65.77 -75.17
CA VAL A 31 -27.83 64.54 -74.84
C VAL A 31 -26.88 63.42 -74.39
N ALA A 32 -25.70 63.29 -75.01
CA ALA A 32 -24.69 62.32 -74.57
C ALA A 32 -24.12 62.65 -73.17
N MET A 33 -23.89 63.93 -72.86
CA MET A 33 -23.45 64.37 -71.53
C MET A 33 -24.52 64.15 -70.45
N GLN A 34 -25.80 64.37 -70.77
CA GLN A 34 -26.92 64.04 -69.89
C GLN A 34 -26.96 62.53 -69.59
N THR A 35 -26.89 61.70 -70.64
CA THR A 35 -26.84 60.23 -70.54
C THR A 35 -25.66 59.75 -69.68
N PHE A 36 -24.47 60.35 -69.84
CA PHE A 36 -23.31 60.06 -69.00
C PHE A 36 -23.54 60.42 -67.53
N SER A 37 -24.13 61.59 -67.25
CA SER A 37 -24.45 62.01 -65.89
C SER A 37 -25.48 61.10 -65.22
N GLU A 38 -26.48 60.61 -65.96
CA GLU A 38 -27.46 59.65 -65.46
C GLU A 38 -26.80 58.32 -65.09
N GLN A 39 -25.92 57.79 -65.95
CA GLN A 39 -25.21 56.54 -65.67
C GLN A 39 -24.22 56.66 -64.50
N LEU A 40 -23.62 57.83 -64.29
CA LEU A 40 -22.79 58.11 -63.11
C LEU A 40 -23.62 58.12 -61.82
N ASN A 41 -24.85 58.66 -61.85
CA ASN A 41 -25.78 58.60 -60.73
C ASN A 41 -26.26 57.16 -60.44
N VAL A 42 -26.47 56.34 -61.47
CA VAL A 42 -26.76 54.90 -61.33
C VAL A 42 -25.58 54.18 -60.68
N PHE A 43 -24.37 54.35 -61.19
CA PHE A 43 -23.16 53.73 -60.62
C PHE A 43 -22.93 54.13 -59.15
N LYS A 44 -23.14 55.41 -58.82
CA LYS A 44 -23.10 55.88 -57.43
C LYS A 44 -24.11 55.13 -56.55
N THR A 45 -25.34 54.95 -57.02
CA THR A 45 -26.40 54.25 -56.29
C THR A 45 -26.07 52.76 -56.11
N GLU A 46 -25.51 52.10 -57.13
CA GLU A 46 -25.00 50.73 -57.04
C GLU A 46 -23.88 50.61 -56.01
N LEU A 47 -22.93 51.56 -55.99
CA LEU A 47 -21.81 51.60 -55.05
C LEU A 47 -22.27 51.84 -53.60
N GLU A 48 -23.21 52.77 -53.37
CA GLU A 48 -23.82 53.01 -52.05
C GLU A 48 -24.58 51.76 -51.55
N THR A 49 -25.29 51.07 -52.45
CA THR A 49 -25.98 49.80 -52.15
C THR A 49 -24.98 48.69 -51.79
N ALA A 50 -23.88 48.55 -52.56
CA ALA A 50 -22.82 47.58 -52.27
C ALA A 50 -22.12 47.87 -50.94
N ALA A 51 -21.85 49.14 -50.62
CA ALA A 51 -21.29 49.55 -49.34
C ALA A 51 -22.22 49.21 -48.16
N ALA A 52 -23.53 49.42 -48.31
CA ALA A 52 -24.51 49.04 -47.30
C ALA A 52 -24.58 47.51 -47.08
N LEU A 53 -24.53 46.72 -48.16
CA LEU A 53 -24.46 45.25 -48.09
C LEU A 53 -23.20 44.77 -47.35
N ILE A 54 -22.03 45.35 -47.63
CA ILE A 54 -20.77 45.04 -46.95
C ILE A 54 -20.85 45.40 -45.47
N ALA A 55 -21.41 46.56 -45.13
CA ALA A 55 -21.59 46.99 -43.74
C ALA A 55 -22.59 46.10 -42.97
N ALA A 56 -23.59 45.53 -43.64
CA ALA A 56 -24.58 44.63 -43.05
C ALA A 56 -24.09 43.16 -42.94
N ALA A 57 -23.10 42.73 -43.72
CA ALA A 57 -22.60 41.35 -43.74
C ALA A 57 -22.28 40.77 -42.32
N PRO A 58 -21.68 41.52 -41.37
CA PRO A 58 -21.43 41.02 -40.01
C PRO A 58 -22.69 40.79 -39.17
N ALA A 59 -23.88 41.21 -39.61
CA ALA A 59 -25.15 40.89 -38.96
C ALA A 59 -25.70 39.52 -39.40
N TYR A 60 -25.37 39.08 -40.61
CA TYR A 60 -25.74 37.75 -41.16
C TYR A 60 -24.74 36.64 -40.80
N ALA A 61 -23.56 37.01 -40.29
CA ALA A 61 -22.61 36.04 -39.76
C ALA A 61 -23.21 35.31 -38.54
N ASP A 62 -23.06 33.98 -38.52
CA ASP A 62 -23.53 33.11 -37.44
C ASP A 62 -23.11 33.65 -36.05
N PRO A 63 -24.02 33.72 -35.05
CA PRO A 63 -23.70 34.31 -33.75
C PRO A 63 -22.53 33.63 -33.02
N GLY A 64 -22.34 32.32 -33.20
CA GLY A 64 -21.19 31.58 -32.68
C GLY A 64 -19.90 31.93 -33.42
N LEU A 65 -19.93 32.02 -34.74
CA LEU A 65 -18.78 32.47 -35.53
C LEU A 65 -18.34 33.90 -35.17
N LYS A 66 -19.30 34.81 -34.97
CA LYS A 66 -19.03 36.17 -34.48
C LYS A 66 -18.39 36.17 -33.09
N ALA A 67 -18.92 35.36 -32.17
CA ALA A 67 -18.37 35.23 -30.83
C ALA A 67 -16.92 34.71 -30.88
N LEU A 68 -16.61 33.77 -31.77
CA LEU A 68 -15.25 33.23 -31.92
C LEU A 68 -14.29 34.25 -32.58
N ALA A 69 -14.74 34.94 -33.63
CA ALA A 69 -13.96 35.96 -34.35
C ALA A 69 -13.66 37.22 -33.52
N GLY A 70 -14.43 37.48 -32.45
CA GLY A 70 -14.17 38.55 -31.49
C GLY A 70 -13.04 38.26 -30.48
N LEU A 71 -12.53 37.02 -30.40
CA LEU A 71 -11.43 36.67 -29.53
C LEU A 71 -10.08 37.06 -30.13
N THR A 72 -9.17 37.57 -29.30
CA THR A 72 -7.75 37.74 -29.68
C THR A 72 -7.00 36.42 -29.45
N PRO A 73 -6.48 35.75 -30.50
CA PRO A 73 -5.74 34.50 -30.31
C PRO A 73 -4.49 34.68 -29.46
N ALA A 74 -4.18 33.68 -28.63
CA ALA A 74 -2.99 33.68 -27.77
C ALA A 74 -2.45 32.26 -27.59
N ALA A 75 -1.15 32.13 -27.32
CA ALA A 75 -0.51 30.86 -27.02
C ALA A 75 -1.11 30.22 -25.75
N ASP A 76 -1.14 28.87 -25.73
CA ASP A 76 -1.68 28.08 -24.62
C ASP A 76 -3.12 28.43 -24.20
N LYS A 77 -3.94 28.91 -25.15
CA LYS A 77 -5.37 29.18 -24.95
C LYS A 77 -6.27 28.33 -25.84
N LEU A 78 -7.39 27.89 -25.28
CA LEU A 78 -8.49 27.24 -25.99
C LEU A 78 -9.72 28.15 -25.96
N ALA A 79 -10.34 28.37 -27.11
CA ALA A 79 -11.61 29.07 -27.22
C ALA A 79 -12.79 28.13 -26.91
N TYR A 80 -13.76 28.62 -26.14
CA TYR A 80 -14.96 27.88 -25.79
C TYR A 80 -16.18 28.81 -25.71
N PHE A 81 -17.37 28.28 -25.95
CA PHE A 81 -18.61 29.04 -25.81
C PHE A 81 -19.05 29.12 -24.34
N THR A 82 -19.40 30.32 -23.88
CA THR A 82 -19.97 30.61 -22.56
C THR A 82 -21.49 30.83 -22.63
N GLY A 83 -22.04 30.93 -23.84
CA GLY A 83 -23.45 31.13 -24.13
C GLY A 83 -23.70 31.04 -25.64
N THR A 84 -24.94 31.24 -26.08
CA THR A 84 -25.33 31.15 -27.51
C THR A 84 -24.72 32.23 -28.41
N THR A 85 -24.21 33.31 -27.82
CA THR A 85 -23.64 34.47 -28.53
C THR A 85 -22.31 34.94 -27.93
N THR A 86 -21.73 34.19 -26.99
CA THR A 86 -20.53 34.57 -26.24
C THR A 86 -19.52 33.44 -26.17
N SER A 87 -18.25 33.82 -26.27
CA SER A 87 -17.11 32.91 -26.16
C SER A 87 -16.09 33.49 -25.18
N ALA A 88 -15.17 32.65 -24.72
CA ALA A 88 -14.03 33.05 -23.90
C ALA A 88 -12.80 32.18 -24.21
N LEU A 89 -11.64 32.61 -23.71
CA LEU A 89 -10.40 31.84 -23.77
C LEU A 89 -10.08 31.27 -22.38
N THR A 90 -9.90 29.95 -22.30
CA THR A 90 -9.35 29.28 -21.12
C THR A 90 -7.89 28.89 -21.35
N THR A 91 -7.11 28.70 -20.27
CA THR A 91 -5.74 28.17 -20.38
C THR A 91 -5.78 26.69 -20.70
N LEU A 92 -5.08 26.28 -21.75
CA LEU A 92 -4.85 24.88 -22.10
C LEU A 92 -3.37 24.56 -21.90
N THR A 93 -3.05 23.78 -20.86
CA THR A 93 -1.66 23.45 -20.50
C THR A 93 -1.02 22.49 -21.52
N SER A 94 0.31 22.40 -21.50
CA SER A 94 1.05 21.39 -22.27
C SER A 94 0.61 19.97 -21.94
N PHE A 95 0.40 19.66 -20.66
CA PHE A 95 -0.11 18.36 -20.19
C PHE A 95 -1.54 18.07 -20.67
N ALA A 96 -2.43 19.07 -20.67
CA ALA A 96 -3.77 18.90 -21.21
C ALA A 96 -3.73 18.62 -22.73
N ARG A 97 -2.76 19.18 -23.45
CA ARG A 97 -2.56 18.85 -24.87
C ARG A 97 -2.01 17.45 -25.10
N SER A 98 -1.05 16.97 -24.30
CA SER A 98 -0.58 15.58 -24.44
C SER A 98 -1.72 14.57 -24.22
N LEU A 99 -2.63 14.84 -23.27
CA LEU A 99 -3.79 13.98 -23.04
C LEU A 99 -4.83 14.02 -24.16
N LEU A 100 -4.94 15.14 -24.89
CA LEU A 100 -5.86 15.29 -26.03
C LEU A 100 -5.28 14.80 -27.36
N ASP A 101 -3.96 14.60 -27.43
CA ASP A 101 -3.23 14.03 -28.58
C ASP A 101 -3.29 12.49 -28.60
N ASP A 102 -3.64 11.87 -27.47
CA ASP A 102 -3.66 10.42 -27.28
C ASP A 102 -4.71 9.73 -28.18
N ALA A 103 -4.24 8.89 -29.10
CA ALA A 103 -5.05 8.24 -30.13
C ALA A 103 -6.05 7.20 -29.60
N ASP A 104 -5.84 6.68 -28.39
CA ASP A 104 -6.73 5.71 -27.74
C ASP A 104 -6.71 5.81 -26.21
N ALA A 105 -7.62 5.06 -25.57
CA ALA A 105 -7.77 5.06 -24.12
C ALA A 105 -6.57 4.46 -23.36
N ALA A 106 -5.72 3.63 -23.98
CA ALA A 106 -4.51 3.11 -23.34
C ALA A 106 -3.39 4.16 -23.32
N ALA A 107 -3.24 4.92 -24.38
CA ALA A 107 -2.37 6.10 -24.42
C ALA A 107 -2.81 7.14 -23.37
N ALA A 108 -4.10 7.52 -23.35
CA ALA A 108 -4.66 8.47 -22.38
C ALA A 108 -4.45 8.06 -20.91
N ARG A 109 -4.59 6.76 -20.60
CA ARG A 109 -4.28 6.22 -19.26
C ARG A 109 -2.80 6.28 -18.91
N THR A 110 -1.92 6.07 -19.90
CA THR A 110 -0.46 6.20 -19.73
C THR A 110 -0.09 7.65 -19.43
N THR A 111 -0.65 8.62 -20.14
CA THR A 111 -0.48 10.06 -19.89
C THR A 111 -0.97 10.48 -18.50
N LEU A 112 -2.07 9.91 -18.02
CA LEU A 112 -2.58 10.11 -16.66
C LEU A 112 -1.86 9.28 -15.58
N ASN A 113 -0.96 8.36 -15.97
CA ASN A 113 -0.32 7.37 -15.09
C ASN A 113 -1.32 6.55 -14.24
N VAL A 114 -2.41 6.09 -14.87
CA VAL A 114 -3.44 5.23 -14.25
C VAL A 114 -3.49 3.85 -14.94
N ASP A 115 -3.87 2.81 -14.20
CA ASP A 115 -4.04 1.48 -14.78
C ASP A 115 -5.37 1.31 -15.53
N VAL A 116 -5.54 0.19 -16.24
CA VAL A 116 -6.75 -0.11 -17.04
C VAL A 116 -8.03 -0.29 -16.21
N ALA A 117 -7.92 -0.59 -14.92
CA ALA A 117 -9.04 -0.70 -13.99
C ALA A 117 -9.38 0.65 -13.32
N GLY A 118 -8.60 1.71 -13.57
CA GLY A 118 -8.71 2.98 -12.86
C GLY A 118 -8.26 2.90 -11.40
N THR A 119 -7.49 1.88 -11.05
CA THR A 119 -7.00 1.65 -9.69
C THR A 119 -5.54 2.09 -9.52
N ALA A 120 -5.00 1.85 -8.33
CA ALA A 120 -3.57 1.96 -8.05
C ALA A 120 -2.90 0.57 -8.13
N ALA A 121 -3.26 -0.30 -9.09
CA ALA A 121 -2.78 -1.69 -9.14
C ALA A 121 -1.25 -1.78 -9.27
N VAL A 122 -0.59 -0.78 -9.87
CA VAL A 122 0.89 -0.67 -9.87
C VAL A 122 1.41 -0.43 -8.44
N ALA A 123 0.78 0.46 -7.67
CA ALA A 123 1.15 0.71 -6.28
C ALA A 123 0.85 -0.52 -5.40
N ILE A 124 -0.31 -1.15 -5.57
CA ILE A 124 -0.70 -2.39 -4.88
C ILE A 124 0.28 -3.53 -5.21
N ALA A 125 0.63 -3.72 -6.50
CA ALA A 125 1.61 -4.71 -6.91
C ALA A 125 3.00 -4.40 -6.33
N SER A 126 3.42 -3.13 -6.28
CA SER A 126 4.69 -2.74 -5.64
C SER A 126 4.69 -2.96 -4.13
N HIS A 127 3.53 -2.81 -3.47
CA HIS A 127 3.34 -3.06 -2.05
C HIS A 127 3.33 -4.57 -1.75
N LEU A 128 2.63 -5.39 -2.56
CA LEU A 128 2.64 -6.85 -2.46
C LEU A 128 3.99 -7.48 -2.83
N ALA A 129 4.76 -6.85 -3.73
CA ALA A 129 6.09 -7.29 -4.11
C ALA A 129 7.19 -6.85 -3.11
N ALA A 130 6.87 -5.98 -2.15
CA ALA A 130 7.76 -5.70 -1.03
C ALA A 130 7.78 -6.91 -0.09
N GLY A 131 8.97 -7.44 0.21
CA GLY A 131 9.14 -8.62 1.07
C GLY A 131 8.59 -8.45 2.49
N ASP A 132 8.43 -7.21 2.95
CA ASP A 132 7.56 -6.84 4.07
C ASP A 132 6.82 -5.53 3.74
N PRO A 133 5.51 -5.57 3.46
CA PRO A 133 4.70 -4.37 3.20
C PRO A 133 4.36 -3.59 4.48
N HIS A 134 4.51 -4.19 5.67
CA HIS A 134 3.97 -3.72 6.94
C HIS A 134 5.02 -3.20 7.94
N ALA A 135 6.31 -3.30 7.63
CA ALA A 135 7.45 -2.68 8.35
C ALA A 135 7.29 -1.18 8.70
N GLN A 136 6.30 -0.50 8.10
CA GLN A 136 6.02 0.94 8.30
C GLN A 136 4.95 1.22 9.36
N TYR A 137 4.08 0.27 9.70
CA TYR A 137 2.95 0.53 10.64
C TYR A 137 3.36 0.42 12.12
N LEU A 138 4.39 -0.36 12.42
CA LEU A 138 5.16 -0.24 13.67
C LEU A 138 6.52 0.35 13.30
N LEU A 139 6.78 1.61 13.68
CA LEU A 139 8.09 2.22 13.52
C LEU A 139 9.17 1.33 14.14
N LYS A 140 10.10 0.83 13.34
CA LYS A 140 11.23 -0.03 13.78
C LYS A 140 12.10 0.59 14.88
N SER A 141 12.00 1.90 15.10
CA SER A 141 12.64 2.64 16.21
C SER A 141 11.85 2.61 17.53
N ALA A 142 10.55 2.33 17.50
CA ALA A 142 9.68 2.27 18.68
C ALA A 142 9.56 0.86 19.29
N VAL A 143 10.12 -0.15 18.61
CA VAL A 143 9.99 -1.57 18.94
C VAL A 143 11.37 -2.20 18.93
N SER A 144 11.70 -3.03 19.92
CA SER A 144 13.00 -3.68 19.98
C SER A 144 13.17 -4.72 18.86
N SER A 145 14.42 -4.98 18.46
CA SER A 145 14.76 -6.06 17.52
C SER A 145 14.24 -7.43 17.97
N PHE A 146 14.12 -7.66 19.27
CA PHE A 146 13.55 -8.85 19.88
C PHE A 146 12.05 -9.02 19.55
N ILE A 147 11.24 -7.97 19.73
CA ILE A 147 9.80 -8.03 19.41
C ILE A 147 9.58 -8.11 17.89
N MET A 148 10.47 -7.50 17.09
CA MET A 148 10.43 -7.65 15.63
C MET A 148 10.68 -9.10 15.19
N GLY A 149 11.61 -9.82 15.83
CA GLY A 149 11.79 -11.25 15.58
C GLY A 149 10.54 -12.07 15.95
N LEU A 150 9.89 -11.75 17.07
CA LEU A 150 8.68 -12.45 17.53
C LEU A 150 7.47 -12.27 16.61
N LEU A 151 7.41 -11.16 15.86
CA LEU A 151 6.34 -10.88 14.89
C LEU A 151 6.59 -11.53 13.52
N ASP A 152 7.84 -11.93 13.23
CA ASP A 152 8.27 -12.62 11.99
C ASP A 152 8.21 -14.16 12.13
N ASP A 153 7.97 -14.66 13.36
CA ASP A 153 7.94 -16.09 13.66
C ASP A 153 6.72 -16.79 13.01
N ALA A 154 7.01 -17.69 12.07
CA ALA A 154 6.00 -18.38 11.24
C ALA A 154 5.04 -19.32 12.02
N ASP A 155 5.42 -19.75 13.22
CA ASP A 155 4.60 -20.59 14.08
C ASP A 155 4.90 -20.42 15.58
N ALA A 156 4.09 -21.04 16.43
CA ALA A 156 4.23 -20.95 17.89
C ALA A 156 5.52 -21.60 18.44
N GLY A 157 6.17 -22.49 17.71
CA GLY A 157 7.47 -23.08 18.04
C GLY A 157 8.63 -22.13 17.75
N ALA A 158 8.59 -21.45 16.61
CA ALA A 158 9.50 -20.34 16.30
C ALA A 158 9.37 -19.24 17.38
N ALA A 159 8.15 -18.80 17.69
CA ALA A 159 7.86 -17.83 18.74
C ALA A 159 8.40 -18.22 20.13
N ARG A 160 8.30 -19.50 20.53
CA ARG A 160 8.91 -19.98 21.79
C ARG A 160 10.44 -19.94 21.75
N THR A 161 11.03 -20.23 20.59
CA THR A 161 12.48 -20.18 20.39
C THR A 161 13.00 -18.75 20.53
N THR A 162 12.34 -17.79 19.88
CA THR A 162 12.65 -16.35 19.99
C THR A 162 12.49 -15.82 21.42
N LEU A 163 11.45 -16.25 22.14
CA LEU A 163 11.26 -15.93 23.56
C LEU A 163 12.27 -16.61 24.51
N GLY A 164 13.11 -17.53 24.03
CA GLY A 164 13.98 -18.37 24.87
C GLY A 164 13.20 -19.35 25.77
N ALA A 165 11.92 -19.61 25.47
CA ALA A 165 11.05 -20.46 26.26
C ALA A 165 11.27 -21.94 25.92
N GLN A 166 11.72 -22.73 26.90
CA GLN A 166 11.88 -24.17 26.71
C GLN A 166 10.54 -24.83 26.38
N ALA A 167 10.43 -25.39 25.17
CA ALA A 167 9.24 -26.11 24.74
C ALA A 167 9.04 -27.36 25.61
N GLY A 168 7.88 -27.45 26.26
CA GLY A 168 7.43 -28.69 26.90
C GLY A 168 7.61 -28.79 28.42
N LEU A 169 7.85 -27.69 29.16
CA LEU A 169 7.56 -27.69 30.60
C LEU A 169 6.07 -27.99 30.81
N SER A 170 5.76 -29.21 31.21
CA SER A 170 4.39 -29.72 31.34
C SER A 170 3.92 -29.61 32.79
N PHE A 171 2.98 -28.71 33.06
CA PHE A 171 2.29 -28.68 34.35
C PHE A 171 1.12 -29.66 34.32
N THR A 172 1.31 -30.84 34.88
CA THR A 172 0.30 -31.90 34.93
C THR A 172 -0.25 -32.04 36.34
N SER A 173 -1.56 -31.88 36.50
CA SER A 173 -2.28 -32.35 37.69
C SER A 173 -2.66 -33.83 37.50
N ASN A 174 -2.17 -34.70 38.37
CA ASN A 174 -2.62 -36.10 38.46
C ASN A 174 -3.34 -36.32 39.79
N ALA A 175 -3.87 -37.53 40.03
CA ALA A 175 -4.56 -37.87 41.27
C ALA A 175 -3.71 -37.70 42.55
N ASN A 176 -2.38 -37.59 42.39
CA ASN A 176 -1.39 -37.49 43.45
C ASN A 176 -0.81 -36.06 43.61
N GLY A 177 -1.38 -35.04 42.94
CA GLY A 177 -0.98 -33.63 43.07
C GLY A 177 -0.51 -32.97 41.78
N MET A 178 0.27 -31.89 41.91
CA MET A 178 0.82 -31.14 40.77
C MET A 178 2.26 -31.61 40.48
N ALA A 179 2.56 -31.86 39.21
CA ALA A 179 3.88 -32.23 38.73
C ALA A 179 4.36 -31.31 37.61
N VAL A 180 5.64 -31.00 37.62
CA VAL A 180 6.35 -30.30 36.53
C VAL A 180 7.14 -31.34 35.75
N GLY A 181 6.69 -31.64 34.54
CA GLY A 181 7.41 -32.47 33.57
C GLY A 181 8.48 -31.62 32.85
N ILE A 182 9.73 -32.04 32.95
CA ILE A 182 10.91 -31.42 32.34
C ILE A 182 11.44 -32.36 31.25
N PRO A 183 11.30 -32.02 29.95
CA PRO A 183 11.83 -32.84 28.87
C PRO A 183 13.35 -32.65 28.74
N ILE A 184 14.10 -33.73 28.87
CA ILE A 184 15.55 -33.80 28.69
C ILE A 184 15.85 -35.00 27.78
N GLU A 185 16.50 -34.73 26.64
CA GLU A 185 16.96 -35.76 25.67
C GLU A 185 15.88 -36.79 25.26
N GLY A 186 14.64 -36.31 25.08
CA GLY A 186 13.50 -37.15 24.67
C GLY A 186 12.78 -37.88 25.80
N SER A 187 13.23 -37.77 27.04
CA SER A 187 12.56 -38.29 28.24
C SER A 187 11.99 -37.16 29.09
N THR A 188 10.77 -37.30 29.60
CA THR A 188 10.15 -36.31 30.50
C THR A 188 10.32 -36.72 31.95
N TYR A 189 11.05 -35.92 32.71
CA TYR A 189 11.35 -36.11 34.13
C TYR A 189 10.33 -35.31 34.95
N TYR A 190 9.63 -35.94 35.90
CA TYR A 190 8.59 -35.25 36.67
C TYR A 190 9.07 -34.88 38.07
N LEU A 191 9.10 -33.58 38.38
CA LEU A 191 9.22 -33.10 39.74
C LEU A 191 7.80 -32.89 40.31
N GLN A 192 7.37 -33.78 41.20
CA GLN A 192 6.02 -33.80 41.73
C GLN A 192 5.95 -33.31 43.19
N MET A 193 5.08 -32.32 43.44
CA MET A 193 4.72 -31.88 44.79
C MET A 193 3.40 -32.54 45.19
N VAL A 194 3.50 -33.60 46.01
CA VAL A 194 2.34 -34.36 46.49
C VAL A 194 1.60 -33.55 47.55
N THR A 195 0.30 -33.31 47.33
CA THR A 195 -0.58 -32.67 48.31
C THR A 195 -1.82 -33.54 48.52
N GLY A 196 -1.82 -34.31 49.61
CA GLY A 196 -3.02 -34.93 50.18
C GLY A 196 -3.67 -36.09 49.41
N SER A 197 -3.10 -37.29 49.49
CA SER A 197 -3.78 -38.49 50.05
C SER A 197 -2.93 -39.76 49.94
N SER A 198 -3.20 -40.70 50.85
CA SER A 198 -2.45 -41.91 51.20
C SER A 198 -1.76 -42.68 50.06
N PHE A 199 -0.43 -42.81 50.17
CA PHE A 199 0.33 -43.88 49.51
C PHE A 199 0.01 -45.21 50.22
N THR A 200 -0.95 -46.00 49.70
CA THR A 200 -1.39 -47.25 50.34
C THR A 200 -0.49 -48.44 50.01
N THR A 201 0.76 -48.36 50.46
CA THR A 201 1.51 -49.53 50.94
C THR A 201 2.08 -49.14 52.29
N THR A 202 1.86 -50.00 53.30
CA THR A 202 2.17 -49.76 54.71
C THR A 202 3.55 -49.11 54.91
N GLU A 203 3.56 -47.97 55.62
CA GLU A 203 4.73 -47.17 56.04
C GLU A 203 5.45 -46.27 55.00
N GLY A 204 4.91 -45.06 54.84
CA GLY A 204 5.61 -43.87 55.35
C GLY A 204 6.90 -43.42 54.66
N THR A 205 7.09 -43.76 53.39
CA THR A 205 8.31 -43.42 52.64
C THR A 205 8.03 -42.35 51.58
N THR A 206 8.73 -41.22 51.61
CA THR A 206 8.75 -40.26 50.48
C THR A 206 9.95 -40.55 49.60
N SER A 207 9.71 -40.84 48.32
CA SER A 207 10.76 -41.22 47.37
C SER A 207 10.96 -40.19 46.27
N LEU A 208 12.21 -39.81 46.04
CA LEU A 208 12.64 -39.06 44.85
C LEU A 208 13.37 -40.04 43.92
N THR A 209 12.78 -40.33 42.76
CA THR A 209 13.31 -41.30 41.78
C THR A 209 13.86 -40.58 40.56
N TRP A 210 15.12 -40.85 40.22
CA TRP A 210 15.76 -40.40 39.00
C TRP A 210 16.12 -41.63 38.15
N PRO A 211 15.82 -41.65 36.84
CA PRO A 211 16.29 -42.73 35.98
C PRO A 211 17.78 -42.57 35.73
N VAL A 212 18.51 -43.69 35.80
CA VAL A 212 19.96 -43.78 35.57
C VAL A 212 20.26 -45.12 34.93
N THR A 213 21.09 -45.11 33.89
CA THR A 213 21.50 -46.31 33.16
C THR A 213 22.95 -46.65 33.52
N PHE A 214 23.16 -47.74 34.25
CA PHE A 214 24.50 -48.23 34.58
C PHE A 214 25.00 -49.20 33.49
N PRO A 215 26.20 -49.01 32.93
CA PRO A 215 26.72 -49.87 31.86
C PRO A 215 27.22 -51.25 32.35
N THR A 216 27.39 -51.43 33.67
CA THR A 216 27.70 -52.73 34.30
C THR A 216 26.97 -52.86 35.66
N ALA A 217 27.04 -54.04 36.28
CA ALA A 217 26.37 -54.30 37.55
C ALA A 217 27.03 -53.56 38.73
N CYS A 218 26.47 -52.43 39.12
CA CYS A 218 26.91 -51.65 40.28
C CYS A 218 26.22 -52.12 41.58
N LEU A 219 26.90 -52.94 42.39
CA LEU A 219 26.44 -53.30 43.73
C LEU A 219 26.98 -52.29 44.76
N TRP A 220 26.21 -51.27 45.10
CA TRP A 220 26.56 -50.31 46.14
C TRP A 220 25.86 -50.65 47.46
N ALA A 221 26.57 -51.36 48.34
CA ALA A 221 26.27 -51.43 49.75
C ALA A 221 27.25 -50.51 50.50
N LEU A 222 26.73 -49.56 51.30
CA LEU A 222 27.56 -48.78 52.22
C LEU A 222 28.20 -49.74 53.24
N PRO A 223 29.55 -49.88 53.27
CA PRO A 223 30.19 -50.83 54.16
C PRO A 223 30.26 -50.26 55.58
N GLY A 224 29.21 -50.52 56.35
CA GLY A 224 29.23 -50.42 57.81
C GLY A 224 28.54 -49.20 58.42
N THR A 225 27.25 -49.33 58.70
CA THR A 225 26.64 -48.79 59.93
C THR A 225 25.62 -49.78 60.46
N LYS A 226 26.01 -50.58 61.45
CA LYS A 226 25.08 -51.45 62.21
C LYS A 226 24.44 -50.61 63.31
N ILE A 227 23.43 -49.81 62.96
CA ILE A 227 22.72 -48.96 63.95
C ILE A 227 21.63 -49.81 64.61
N ALA A 228 21.95 -50.33 65.79
CA ALA A 228 20.98 -50.85 66.73
C ALA A 228 20.92 -49.92 67.94
N SER A 229 19.74 -49.43 68.29
CA SER A 229 19.46 -48.93 69.64
C SER A 229 17.98 -49.10 69.96
N SER A 230 17.70 -49.19 71.26
CA SER A 230 16.37 -49.44 71.81
C SER A 230 15.64 -48.13 72.11
N GLY A 231 14.48 -47.95 71.49
CA GLY A 231 13.41 -47.07 71.97
C GLY A 231 13.61 -45.57 71.71
N ILE A 232 12.67 -44.98 70.95
CA ILE A 232 12.35 -43.54 70.98
C ILE A 232 13.55 -42.58 70.97
N ALA A 233 14.57 -42.92 70.16
CA ALA A 233 15.62 -42.07 69.61
C ALA A 233 16.09 -42.72 68.29
N ALA A 234 16.10 -41.95 67.20
CA ALA A 234 16.28 -42.38 65.79
C ALA A 234 16.10 -41.13 64.88
N ASP A 235 15.88 -41.23 63.55
CA ASP A 235 16.17 -40.16 62.57
C ASP A 235 15.42 -40.32 61.23
N MET A 236 15.81 -39.56 60.19
CA MET A 236 15.43 -39.84 58.79
C MET A 236 16.49 -40.74 58.13
N ALA A 237 16.14 -41.99 57.87
CA ALA A 237 17.00 -42.90 57.11
C ALA A 237 16.88 -42.63 55.60
N TYR A 238 18.02 -42.61 54.92
CA TYR A 238 18.12 -42.49 53.46
C TYR A 238 18.58 -43.83 52.88
N GLN A 239 17.67 -44.58 52.29
CA GLN A 239 17.99 -45.84 51.61
C GLN A 239 18.02 -45.63 50.10
N LEU A 240 19.14 -46.01 49.48
CA LEU A 240 19.28 -46.09 48.03
C LEU A 240 19.01 -47.54 47.61
N VAL A 241 17.87 -47.78 46.96
CA VAL A 241 17.53 -49.10 46.42
C VAL A 241 17.67 -49.08 44.89
N GLY A 242 18.56 -49.92 44.38
CA GLY A 242 18.67 -50.25 42.96
C GLY A 242 18.43 -51.74 42.76
N THR A 243 17.43 -52.08 41.94
CA THR A 243 17.13 -53.48 41.60
C THR A 243 18.02 -53.91 40.44
N PRO A 244 18.72 -55.07 40.50
CA PRO A 244 19.52 -55.55 39.38
C PRO A 244 18.71 -55.64 38.08
N GLY A 245 19.13 -54.90 37.04
CA GLY A 245 18.44 -54.84 35.75
C GLY A 245 17.37 -53.75 35.60
N ALA A 246 17.10 -52.92 36.62
CA ALA A 246 16.17 -51.79 36.53
C ALA A 246 16.90 -50.44 36.41
N ALA A 247 16.49 -49.60 35.45
CA ALA A 247 17.10 -48.31 35.13
C ALA A 247 16.65 -47.15 36.04
N SER A 248 16.57 -47.39 37.36
CA SER A 248 16.09 -46.40 38.33
C SER A 248 16.76 -46.56 39.68
N VAL A 249 17.24 -45.45 40.25
CA VAL A 249 17.62 -45.37 41.66
C VAL A 249 16.54 -44.61 42.40
N THR A 250 16.03 -45.21 43.47
CA THR A 250 15.03 -44.58 44.34
C THR A 250 15.70 -44.19 45.64
N LEU A 251 15.72 -42.88 45.94
CA LEU A 251 16.11 -42.37 47.25
C LEU A 251 14.87 -42.41 48.15
N GLN A 252 14.84 -43.35 49.09
CA GLN A 252 13.75 -43.49 50.06
C GLN A 252 14.10 -42.73 51.34
N MET A 253 13.24 -41.79 51.73
CA MET A 253 13.30 -41.10 53.03
C MET A 253 12.27 -41.72 53.97
N GLN A 254 12.71 -42.40 55.03
CA GLN A 254 11.84 -42.99 56.04
C GLN A 254 12.04 -42.27 57.39
N ARG A 255 10.93 -41.85 58.02
CA ARG A 255 10.95 -41.15 59.32
C ARG A 255 10.84 -42.15 60.48
N TYR A 256 11.85 -42.18 61.35
CA TYR A 256 11.80 -42.96 62.59
C TYR A 256 12.32 -42.23 63.84
N GLY A 257 12.67 -40.93 63.80
CA GLY A 257 12.77 -40.13 65.04
C GLY A 257 13.50 -38.79 64.94
N GLY A 258 14.06 -38.35 66.07
CA GLY A 258 15.25 -37.48 66.18
C GLY A 258 16.07 -37.82 67.44
N GLY A 259 17.41 -37.88 67.37
CA GLY A 259 18.36 -37.81 68.50
C GLY A 259 19.65 -38.64 68.33
N ASP A 260 20.87 -38.09 68.18
CA ASP A 260 21.33 -36.68 68.25
C ASP A 260 22.49 -36.48 67.26
N TRP A 261 22.48 -35.40 66.45
CA TRP A 261 23.49 -35.18 65.39
C TRP A 261 24.67 -34.34 65.89
N THR A 262 25.84 -34.96 66.04
CA THR A 262 27.11 -34.23 66.20
C THR A 262 27.84 -34.11 64.86
N ASP A 263 28.00 -32.85 64.44
CA ASP A 263 28.79 -32.32 63.33
C ASP A 263 28.53 -32.79 61.89
N GLY A 264 28.22 -31.80 61.04
CA GLY A 264 28.39 -31.85 59.59
C GLY A 264 27.10 -31.78 58.79
N ILE A 265 26.72 -30.58 58.35
CA ILE A 265 25.84 -30.42 57.17
C ILE A 265 26.66 -30.83 55.93
N ALA A 266 26.81 -32.14 55.73
CA ALA A 266 27.33 -32.68 54.49
C ALA A 266 26.22 -32.59 53.42
N PRO A 267 26.40 -31.84 52.32
CA PRO A 267 25.46 -31.92 51.21
C PRO A 267 25.44 -33.36 50.67
N ILE A 268 24.28 -33.82 50.20
CA ILE A 268 24.19 -35.08 49.46
C ILE A 268 24.91 -34.89 48.12
N VAL A 269 26.19 -35.29 48.06
CA VAL A 269 27.01 -35.24 46.84
C VAL A 269 26.73 -36.49 46.02
N ILE A 270 25.91 -36.35 44.97
CA ILE A 270 25.72 -37.38 43.95
C ILE A 270 26.78 -37.16 42.86
N GLY A 271 27.90 -37.87 42.96
CA GLY A 271 28.93 -37.89 41.92
C GLY A 271 28.68 -38.98 40.90
N PHE A 272 28.52 -38.62 39.62
CA PHE A 272 28.56 -39.57 38.52
C PHE A 272 30.02 -39.78 38.10
N GLY A 273 30.54 -40.98 38.31
CA GLY A 273 31.85 -41.37 37.78
C GLY A 273 31.74 -41.80 36.32
N ASN A 274 32.72 -41.39 35.51
CA ASN A 274 33.06 -42.06 34.24
C ASN A 274 33.89 -43.31 34.53
#